data_AF-A0A498CSY2-F1
#
_entry.id   AF-A0A498CSY2-F1
#
_cell.length_a   1.000
_cell.length_b   1.000
_cell.length_c   1.000
_cell.angle_alpha   90.00
_cell.angle_beta   90.00
_cell.angle_gamma   90.00
#
_symmetry.space_group_name_H-M   'P 1'
#
loop_
_entity.id
_entity.type
_entity.pdbx_description
1 polymer ?
#
loop_
_entity_poly.entity_id
_entity_poly.type
_entity_poly.pdbx_seq_one_letter_code
_entity_poly.pdbx_strand_id
1 'polypeptide(L)'
;MHKNTKWASLIGLLFLSTSGFAQDLTGVWKQIDDKTGSPKALIEIKKDTNGSFSGKIIKITPRPGYTPREKCVNCPQPYTDQPILGLEVFKGLKLVDENNYDEGKILDPLSGKMYSLKGKLMSNGKRLHLRGYIGISAIGRTQMWIRQE
;
A
#
# COMPACT_ATOMS: atom_id res chain seq x y z
N MET A 1 -45.22 -24.70 -57.19
CA MET A 1 -44.00 -23.89 -57.01
C MET A 1 -43.82 -23.60 -55.52
N HIS A 2 -42.91 -24.30 -54.83
CA HIS A 2 -42.59 -24.08 -53.42
C HIS A 2 -41.60 -22.91 -53.28
N LYS A 3 -41.87 -21.96 -52.37
CA LYS A 3 -40.87 -20.97 -51.92
C LYS A 3 -40.48 -21.28 -50.48
N ASN A 4 -39.27 -21.80 -50.33
CA ASN A 4 -38.54 -21.93 -49.07
C ASN A 4 -37.85 -20.59 -48.75
N THR A 5 -38.01 -20.05 -47.55
CA THR A 5 -37.05 -19.07 -46.99
C THR A 5 -37.06 -19.15 -45.46
N LYS A 6 -36.20 -20.02 -44.89
CA LYS A 6 -35.01 -19.70 -44.08
C LYS A 6 -35.32 -18.92 -42.79
N TRP A 7 -35.36 -19.65 -41.67
CA TRP A 7 -35.30 -19.12 -40.32
C TRP A 7 -33.86 -18.66 -40.03
N ALA A 8 -33.65 -17.36 -39.84
CA ALA A 8 -32.37 -16.82 -39.41
C ALA A 8 -32.36 -16.74 -37.88
N SER A 9 -31.72 -17.69 -37.20
CA SER A 9 -31.41 -17.58 -35.77
C SER A 9 -30.26 -16.61 -35.59
N LEU A 10 -30.55 -15.42 -35.07
CA LEU A 10 -29.54 -14.48 -34.58
C LEU A 10 -29.09 -14.95 -33.18
N ILE A 11 -27.93 -15.60 -33.09
CA ILE A 11 -27.26 -15.84 -31.80
C ILE A 11 -26.50 -14.56 -31.45
N GLY A 12 -27.10 -13.71 -30.60
CA GLY A 12 -26.44 -12.54 -30.03
C GLY A 12 -25.41 -12.96 -28.98
N LEU A 13 -24.12 -12.74 -29.27
CA LEU A 13 -23.03 -12.95 -28.32
C LEU A 13 -23.08 -11.81 -27.28
N LEU A 14 -23.61 -12.10 -26.08
CA LEU A 14 -23.54 -11.20 -24.93
C LEU A 14 -22.10 -11.16 -24.41
N PHE A 15 -21.35 -10.13 -24.79
CA PHE A 15 -20.12 -9.76 -24.11
C PHE A 15 -20.46 -9.26 -22.70
N LEU A 16 -20.30 -10.13 -21.69
CA LEU A 16 -20.25 -9.69 -20.30
C LEU A 16 -18.93 -8.93 -20.09
N SER A 17 -18.99 -7.60 -20.18
CA SER A 17 -17.92 -6.71 -19.75
C SER A 17 -17.76 -6.84 -18.24
N THR A 18 -16.82 -7.64 -17.77
CA THR A 18 -16.42 -7.63 -16.37
C THR A 18 -15.59 -6.37 -16.13
N SER A 19 -16.24 -5.31 -15.67
CA SER A 19 -15.55 -4.15 -15.13
C SER A 19 -14.81 -4.58 -13.86
N GLY A 20 -13.56 -5.00 -14.01
CA GLY A 20 -12.66 -5.22 -12.88
C GLY A 20 -12.43 -3.88 -12.20
N PHE A 21 -13.02 -3.65 -11.03
CA PHE A 21 -12.70 -2.48 -10.23
C PHE A 21 -11.20 -2.52 -9.89
N ALA A 22 -10.45 -1.52 -10.33
CA ALA A 22 -9.06 -1.35 -9.92
C ALA A 22 -9.03 -1.15 -8.40
N GLN A 23 -8.45 -2.11 -7.68
CA GLN A 23 -8.37 -2.06 -6.23
C GLN A 23 -7.31 -1.04 -5.79
N ASP A 24 -7.70 -0.04 -5.02
CA ASP A 24 -6.78 0.97 -4.48
C ASP A 24 -5.97 0.45 -3.27
N LEU A 25 -5.24 1.32 -2.58
CA LEU A 25 -4.37 0.91 -1.47
C LEU A 25 -5.13 0.53 -0.19
N THR A 26 -6.42 0.85 -0.08
CA THR A 26 -7.21 0.65 1.15
C THR A 26 -7.17 -0.81 1.59
N GLY A 27 -6.98 -1.05 2.89
CA GLY A 27 -6.94 -2.38 3.50
C GLY A 27 -5.73 -2.62 4.39
N VAL A 28 -5.52 -3.89 4.78
CA VAL A 28 -4.44 -4.27 5.69
C VAL A 28 -3.25 -4.84 4.92
N TRP A 29 -2.05 -4.41 5.30
CA TRP A 29 -0.80 -4.75 4.64
C TRP A 29 0.24 -5.24 5.64
N LYS A 30 0.94 -6.31 5.28
CA LYS A 30 2.06 -6.85 6.05
C LYS A 30 3.36 -6.24 5.53
N GLN A 31 4.01 -5.45 6.36
CA GLN A 31 5.33 -4.91 6.07
C GLN A 31 6.39 -6.00 6.21
N ILE A 32 7.23 -6.14 5.19
CA ILE A 32 8.39 -7.04 5.20
C ILE A 32 9.66 -6.22 5.39
N ASP A 33 10.57 -6.73 6.22
CA ASP A 33 11.91 -6.18 6.38
C ASP A 33 12.72 -6.39 5.10
N ASP A 34 13.25 -5.32 4.54
CA ASP A 34 14.08 -5.40 3.34
C ASP A 34 15.49 -5.97 3.62
N LYS A 35 15.93 -6.03 4.89
CA LYS A 35 17.21 -6.67 5.26
C LYS A 35 17.05 -8.14 5.62
N THR A 36 16.01 -8.48 6.39
CA THR A 36 15.85 -9.84 6.94
C THR A 36 14.81 -10.69 6.22
N GLY A 37 13.95 -10.09 5.39
CA GLY A 37 12.80 -10.76 4.77
C GLY A 37 11.68 -11.13 5.76
N SER A 38 11.82 -10.81 7.04
CA SER A 38 10.85 -11.17 8.08
C SER A 38 9.71 -10.14 8.17
N PRO A 39 8.48 -10.55 8.53
CA PRO A 39 7.41 -9.60 8.84
C PRO A 39 7.80 -8.64 9.97
N LYS A 40 7.38 -7.38 9.87
CA LYS A 40 7.58 -6.32 10.89
C LYS A 40 6.29 -5.95 11.61
N ALA A 41 5.26 -5.69 10.83
CA ALA A 41 4.02 -5.10 11.30
C ALA A 41 2.88 -5.37 10.31
N LEU A 42 1.64 -5.23 10.80
CA LEU A 42 0.47 -5.00 9.96
C LEU A 42 0.12 -3.52 10.00
N ILE A 43 -0.16 -2.96 8.83
CA ILE A 43 -0.47 -1.56 8.62
C ILE A 43 -1.82 -1.47 7.93
N GLU A 44 -2.74 -0.74 8.53
CA GLU A 44 -4.04 -0.39 7.95
C GLU A 44 -3.86 0.86 7.11
N ILE A 45 -4.15 0.77 5.81
CA ILE A 45 -4.15 1.90 4.89
C ILE A 45 -5.60 2.37 4.70
N LYS A 46 -5.82 3.68 4.84
CA LYS A 46 -7.09 4.34 4.57
C LYS A 46 -6.94 5.43 3.53
N LYS A 47 -8.03 5.70 2.84
CA LYS A 47 -8.16 6.86 1.95
C LYS A 47 -8.70 8.04 2.74
N ASP A 48 -7.98 9.15 2.67
CA ASP A 48 -8.32 10.41 3.28
C ASP A 48 -9.36 11.16 2.42
N THR A 49 -10.03 12.16 2.99
CA THR A 49 -11.09 12.93 2.31
C THR A 49 -10.58 13.70 1.09
N ASN A 50 -9.29 14.08 1.06
CA ASN A 50 -8.63 14.73 -0.07
C ASN A 50 -8.14 13.74 -1.15
N GLY A 51 -8.45 12.44 -1.01
CA GLY A 51 -8.06 11.39 -1.93
C GLY A 51 -6.64 10.84 -1.76
N SER A 52 -5.84 11.38 -0.83
CA SER A 52 -4.57 10.74 -0.43
C SER A 52 -4.79 9.51 0.43
N PHE A 53 -3.72 8.77 0.68
CA PHE A 53 -3.69 7.60 1.54
C PHE A 53 -2.78 7.83 2.74
N SER A 54 -3.23 7.34 3.88
CA SER A 54 -2.54 7.32 5.16
C SER A 54 -2.44 5.88 5.68
N GLY A 55 -1.39 5.59 6.45
CA GLY A 55 -1.11 4.24 6.94
C GLY A 55 -0.79 4.21 8.42
N LYS A 56 -1.53 3.38 9.18
CA LYS A 56 -1.40 3.24 10.63
C LYS A 56 -0.93 1.85 11.02
N ILE A 57 0.05 1.74 11.92
CA ILE A 57 0.45 0.44 12.50
C ILE A 57 -0.68 -0.08 13.38
N ILE A 58 -1.21 -1.26 13.06
CA ILE A 58 -2.27 -1.92 13.84
C ILE A 58 -1.80 -3.20 14.55
N LYS A 59 -0.63 -3.73 14.17
CA LYS A 59 -0.01 -4.87 14.85
C LYS A 59 1.50 -4.82 14.66
N ILE A 60 2.26 -5.09 15.71
CA ILE A 60 3.71 -5.31 15.63
C ILE A 60 3.95 -6.83 15.63
N THR A 61 4.79 -7.33 14.74
CA THR A 61 5.15 -8.76 14.69
C THR A 61 6.41 -8.99 15.52
N PRO A 62 6.34 -9.78 16.62
CA PRO A 62 7.51 -10.16 17.39
C PRO A 62 8.52 -10.92 16.54
N ARG A 63 9.80 -10.78 16.87
CA ARG A 63 10.89 -11.52 16.24
C ARG A 63 11.72 -12.21 17.32
N PRO A 64 12.17 -13.46 17.09
CA PRO A 64 13.09 -14.12 18.00
C PRO A 64 14.32 -13.23 18.26
N GLY A 65 14.69 -13.05 19.52
CA GLY A 65 15.86 -12.25 19.92
C GLY A 65 15.72 -10.73 19.74
N TYR A 66 14.53 -10.21 19.42
CA TYR A 66 14.30 -8.77 19.32
C TYR A 66 13.05 -8.35 20.08
N THR A 67 13.23 -7.51 21.09
CA THR A 67 12.15 -6.81 21.78
C THR A 67 11.79 -5.56 20.98
N PRO A 68 10.56 -5.45 20.45
CA PRO A 68 10.13 -4.24 19.76
C PRO A 68 10.15 -3.03 20.69
N ARG A 69 10.58 -1.89 20.17
CA ARG A 69 10.40 -0.60 20.85
C ARG A 69 8.90 -0.30 20.95
N GLU A 70 8.47 0.17 22.12
CA GLU A 70 7.06 0.53 22.34
C GLU A 70 6.75 1.95 21.85
N LYS A 71 7.71 2.87 22.00
CA LYS A 71 7.58 4.28 21.65
C LYS A 71 8.49 4.67 20.51
N CYS A 72 8.06 5.69 19.77
CA CYS A 72 8.81 6.31 18.69
C CYS A 72 10.14 6.90 19.22
N VAL A 73 11.26 6.61 18.54
CA VAL A 73 12.60 7.03 18.96
C VAL A 73 13.02 8.28 18.21
N ASN A 74 13.38 9.35 18.93
CA ASN A 74 13.82 10.65 18.38
C ASN A 74 12.83 11.26 17.36
N CYS A 75 11.54 10.96 17.51
CA CYS A 75 10.54 11.39 16.55
C CYS A 75 10.19 12.87 16.73
N PRO A 76 10.11 13.65 15.64
CA PRO A 76 9.75 15.05 15.70
C PRO A 76 8.28 15.21 16.10
N GLN A 77 7.91 16.41 16.55
CA GLN A 77 6.51 16.76 16.72
C GLN A 77 5.73 16.55 15.40
N PRO A 78 4.48 16.04 15.45
CA PRO A 78 3.70 15.70 16.64
C PRO A 78 3.94 14.27 17.20
N TYR A 79 4.89 13.52 16.65
CA TYR A 79 5.10 12.08 16.91
C TYR A 79 6.01 11.78 18.11
N THR A 80 6.48 12.79 18.83
CA THR A 80 7.36 12.63 20.00
C THR A 80 6.71 11.73 21.05
N ASP A 81 7.45 10.72 21.51
CA ASP A 81 7.05 9.73 22.52
C ASP A 81 5.73 8.98 22.25
N GLN A 82 5.17 9.07 21.04
CA GLN A 82 3.97 8.34 20.69
C GLN A 82 4.24 6.83 20.63
N PRO A 83 3.27 5.99 21.06
CA PRO A 83 3.36 4.55 20.87
C PRO A 83 3.53 4.19 19.40
N ILE A 84 4.42 3.25 19.08
CA ILE A 84 4.61 2.73 17.72
C ILE A 84 3.34 2.00 17.27
N LEU A 85 2.70 1.25 18.17
CA LEU A 85 1.39 0.68 17.91
C LEU A 85 0.35 1.79 17.88
N GLY A 86 -0.39 1.91 16.77
CA GLY A 86 -1.35 2.98 16.53
C GLY A 86 -0.77 4.22 15.85
N LEU A 87 0.55 4.26 15.60
CA LEU A 87 1.19 5.37 14.92
C LEU A 87 0.81 5.42 13.44
N GLU A 88 0.41 6.60 12.96
CA GLU A 88 0.32 6.89 11.54
C GLU A 88 1.74 7.05 10.98
N VAL A 89 2.25 6.01 10.33
CA VAL A 89 3.63 5.95 9.84
C VAL A 89 3.81 6.60 8.48
N PHE A 90 2.76 6.72 7.68
CA PHE A 90 2.83 7.52 6.45
C PHE A 90 1.52 8.24 6.17
N LYS A 91 1.62 9.32 5.40
CA LYS A 91 0.48 10.13 4.94
C LYS A 91 0.75 10.81 3.61
N GLY A 92 -0.31 11.30 2.97
CA GLY A 92 -0.24 12.14 1.77
C GLY A 92 0.13 11.39 0.49
N LEU A 93 0.16 10.06 0.51
CA LEU A 93 0.49 9.25 -0.66
C LEU A 93 -0.69 9.31 -1.65
N LYS A 94 -0.49 9.74 -2.89
CA LYS A 94 -1.56 9.92 -3.90
C LYS A 94 -1.31 9.09 -5.13
N LEU A 95 -2.38 8.62 -5.77
CA LEU A 95 -2.28 7.99 -7.09
C LEU A 95 -1.86 9.04 -8.11
N VAL A 96 -0.79 8.76 -8.88
CA VAL A 96 -0.30 9.65 -9.94
C VAL A 96 -0.47 9.06 -11.33
N ASP A 97 -0.45 7.73 -11.46
CA ASP A 97 -0.64 7.04 -12.74
C ASP A 97 -0.92 5.55 -12.51
N GLU A 98 -2.03 5.03 -13.04
CA GLU A 98 -2.48 3.61 -12.94
C GLU A 98 -2.28 2.96 -11.56
N ASN A 99 -1.07 2.46 -11.30
CA ASN A 99 -0.65 1.73 -10.12
C ASN A 99 0.49 2.41 -9.33
N ASN A 100 0.93 3.59 -9.75
CA ASN A 100 2.02 4.37 -9.17
C ASN A 100 1.46 5.47 -8.26
N TYR A 101 2.11 5.64 -7.12
CA TYR A 101 1.73 6.57 -6.08
C TYR A 101 2.92 7.43 -5.64
N ASP A 102 2.66 8.69 -5.30
CA ASP A 102 3.70 9.69 -4.98
C ASP A 102 3.24 10.70 -3.92
N GLU A 103 4.04 11.73 -3.67
CA GLU A 103 3.81 12.85 -2.72
C GLU A 103 3.79 12.45 -1.23
N GLY A 104 3.88 11.16 -0.94
CA GLY A 104 3.81 10.65 0.41
C GLY A 104 5.00 11.08 1.28
N LYS A 105 4.77 11.07 2.59
CA LYS A 105 5.82 11.16 3.60
C LYS A 105 5.70 9.96 4.55
N ILE A 106 6.84 9.35 4.89
CA ILE A 106 6.92 8.22 5.81
C ILE A 106 7.87 8.53 6.96
N LEU A 107 7.45 8.20 8.18
CA LEU A 107 8.23 8.24 9.40
C LEU A 107 8.83 6.85 9.65
N ASP A 108 10.14 6.77 9.88
CA ASP A 108 10.75 5.60 10.50
C ASP A 108 10.72 5.74 12.03
N PRO A 109 9.83 5.02 12.74
CA PRO A 109 9.65 5.21 14.17
C PRO A 109 10.84 4.73 15.01
N LEU A 110 11.79 4.01 14.43
CA LEU A 110 13.00 3.55 15.12
C LEU A 110 14.17 4.52 15.02
N SER A 111 14.11 5.48 14.09
CA SER A 111 15.16 6.51 13.92
C SER A 111 14.66 7.94 14.01
N GLY A 112 13.34 8.16 13.98
CA GLY A 112 12.71 9.48 14.00
C GLY A 112 12.81 10.22 12.67
N LYS A 113 13.39 9.60 11.64
CA LYS A 113 13.64 10.24 10.35
C LYS A 113 12.39 10.21 9.47
N MET A 114 12.15 11.34 8.81
CA MET A 114 11.11 11.51 7.81
C MET A 114 11.69 11.36 6.41
N TYR A 115 10.99 10.64 5.54
CA TYR A 115 11.39 10.40 4.16
C TYR A 115 10.26 10.76 3.20
N SER A 116 10.61 11.14 1.97
CA SER A 116 9.64 11.11 0.87
C SER A 116 9.29 9.67 0.53
N LEU A 117 8.03 9.41 0.20
CA LEU A 117 7.49 8.08 -0.04
C LEU A 117 6.83 8.02 -1.42
N LYS A 118 7.24 7.04 -2.22
CA LYS A 118 6.53 6.63 -3.45
C LYS A 118 6.12 5.17 -3.35
N GLY A 119 5.05 4.80 -4.04
CA GLY A 119 4.50 3.46 -4.07
C GLY A 119 4.27 2.94 -5.48
N LYS A 120 4.38 1.64 -5.67
CA LYS A 120 3.88 0.94 -6.87
C LYS A 120 3.09 -0.28 -6.46
N LEU A 121 1.82 -0.29 -6.81
CA LEU A 121 0.92 -1.43 -6.64
C LEU A 121 1.21 -2.44 -7.75
N MET A 122 1.34 -3.70 -7.38
CA MET A 122 1.79 -4.78 -8.26
C MET A 122 1.02 -6.06 -7.97
N SER A 123 1.20 -7.05 -8.84
CA SER A 123 0.63 -8.40 -8.67
C SER A 123 -0.89 -8.35 -8.45
N ASN A 124 -1.59 -7.61 -9.31
CA ASN A 124 -3.05 -7.41 -9.25
C ASN A 124 -3.52 -6.96 -7.86
N GLY A 125 -2.84 -5.95 -7.31
CA GLY A 125 -3.18 -5.39 -6.00
C GLY A 125 -2.61 -6.14 -4.81
N LYS A 126 -1.95 -7.30 -4.98
CA LYS A 126 -1.48 -8.13 -3.85
C LYS A 126 -0.15 -7.69 -3.23
N ARG A 127 0.66 -6.93 -3.97
CA ARG A 127 1.97 -6.45 -3.51
C ARG A 127 2.09 -4.94 -3.69
N LEU A 128 2.68 -4.28 -2.71
CA LEU A 128 2.95 -2.85 -2.74
C LEU A 128 4.45 -2.63 -2.51
N HIS A 129 5.14 -2.10 -3.50
CA HIS A 129 6.53 -1.67 -3.36
C HIS A 129 6.54 -0.23 -2.89
N LEU A 130 7.05 0.03 -1.69
CA LEU A 130 7.17 1.37 -1.11
C LEU A 130 8.63 1.78 -1.05
N ARG A 131 8.95 2.96 -1.59
CA ARG A 131 10.30 3.52 -1.57
C ARG A 131 10.36 4.78 -0.73
N GLY A 132 11.12 4.73 0.36
CA GLY A 132 11.48 5.88 1.19
C GLY A 132 12.83 6.46 0.75
N TYR A 133 12.93 7.77 0.56
CA TYR A 133 14.16 8.43 0.11
C TYR A 133 14.32 9.86 0.66
N ILE A 134 15.55 10.39 0.60
CA ILE A 134 15.89 11.78 0.99
C ILE A 134 16.33 12.56 -0.25
N GLY A 135 15.69 13.69 -0.53
CA GLY A 135 16.01 14.52 -1.69
C GLY A 135 15.59 13.84 -3.00
N ILE A 136 16.52 13.15 -3.66
CA ILE A 136 16.27 12.40 -4.92
C ILE A 136 15.93 10.93 -4.66
N SER A 137 15.08 10.34 -5.50
CA SER A 137 14.63 8.96 -5.31
C SER A 137 15.74 7.92 -5.46
N ALA A 138 16.86 8.23 -6.12
CA ALA A 138 18.01 7.34 -6.24
C ALA A 138 18.61 6.95 -4.88
N ILE A 139 18.54 7.83 -3.88
CA ILE A 139 19.15 7.62 -2.56
C ILE A 139 18.05 7.27 -1.54
N GLY A 140 17.76 5.98 -1.42
CA GLY A 140 16.68 5.49 -0.58
C GLY A 140 16.63 3.98 -0.45
N ARG A 141 15.58 3.49 0.22
CA ARG A 141 15.32 2.05 0.43
C ARG A 141 13.93 1.70 -0.06
N THR A 142 13.81 0.51 -0.63
CA THR A 142 12.52 -0.04 -1.08
C THR A 142 12.14 -1.20 -0.18
N GLN A 143 10.89 -1.21 0.28
CA GLN A 143 10.28 -2.31 1.00
C GLN A 143 9.12 -2.88 0.20
N MET A 144 8.88 -4.17 0.38
CA MET A 144 7.72 -4.86 -0.19
C MET A 144 6.71 -5.15 0.91
N TRP A 145 5.46 -4.75 0.68
CA TRP A 145 4.35 -5.03 1.57
C TRP A 145 3.39 -5.99 0.87
N ILE A 146 2.81 -6.90 1.65
CA ILE A 146 1.91 -7.95 1.16
C ILE A 146 0.50 -7.67 1.67
N ARG A 147 -0.47 -7.55 0.77
CA ARG A 147 -1.86 -7.35 1.18
C ARG A 147 -2.35 -8.54 1.99
N GLN A 148 -3.07 -8.28 3.07
CA GLN A 148 -3.75 -9.31 3.85
C GLN A 148 -5.18 -9.43 3.33
N GLU A 149 -5.60 -10.67 3.08
CA GLU A 149 -6.98 -11.05 2.71
C GLU A 149 -7.84 -11.18 3.97
#